data_AF-A0A7Y2U6J4-F1
#
_entry.id   AF-A0A7Y2U6J4-F1
#
_cell.length_a   1.000
_cell.length_b   1.000
_cell.length_c   1.000
_cell.angle_alpha   90.00
_cell.angle_beta   90.00
_cell.angle_gamma   90.00
#
_symmetry.space_group_name_H-M   'P 1'
#
loop_
_entity.id
_entity.type
_entity.pdbx_description
1 polymer ?
#
loop_
_entity_poly.entity_id
_entity_poly.type
_entity_poly.pdbx_seq_one_letter_code
_entity_poly.pdbx_strand_id
1 'polypeptide(L)'
;MLAQEPGDNSSAAVDPPAATARPDRPAVTHFGKISVVGSHQNLRGSIASMAENLRVELNKLCGDAKRQNKIPIIIQLHGKQGDRAQPRSLVSQIQRIQGQFQIILHIHLAKGIDHDLLRYHLMEVLLFERGLGEGQTLAEGERIIIKPWLIVGLLESIDIKQGRADKRIYQADIPFLEILGLQQVFDASEKQW
;
A
#
# COMPACT_ATOMS: atom_id res chain seq x y z
N MET A 1 13.51 -35.42 77.63
CA MET A 1 12.11 -35.81 77.38
C MET A 1 11.28 -34.56 77.65
N LEU A 2 10.87 -33.74 76.69
CA LEU A 2 10.59 -33.90 75.27
C LEU A 2 11.26 -32.80 74.42
N ALA A 3 11.43 -33.10 73.14
CA ALA A 3 12.03 -32.26 72.11
C ALA A 3 11.16 -31.03 71.79
N GLN A 4 11.81 -29.89 71.55
CA GLN A 4 11.22 -28.70 70.93
C GLN A 4 11.05 -28.96 69.42
N GLU A 5 9.86 -28.67 68.91
CA GLU A 5 9.56 -28.68 67.47
C GLU A 5 10.28 -27.52 66.76
N PRO A 6 10.89 -27.74 65.59
CA PRO A 6 11.37 -26.64 64.76
C PRO A 6 10.19 -26.02 64.02
N GLY A 7 9.93 -24.75 64.29
CA GLY A 7 9.02 -23.92 63.50
C GLY A 7 9.55 -23.78 62.07
N ASP A 8 8.80 -24.36 61.14
CA ASP A 8 9.02 -24.29 59.69
C ASP A 8 8.71 -22.86 59.21
N ASN A 9 9.76 -22.03 59.12
CA ASN A 9 9.67 -20.68 58.57
C ASN A 9 9.94 -20.73 57.06
N SER A 10 9.04 -21.37 56.31
CA SER A 10 9.08 -21.36 54.84
C SER A 10 8.31 -20.15 54.32
N SER A 11 9.03 -19.05 54.16
CA SER A 11 8.59 -17.86 53.43
C SER A 11 8.39 -18.25 51.96
N ALA A 12 7.14 -18.53 51.57
CA ALA A 12 6.76 -18.72 50.19
C ALA A 12 7.02 -17.42 49.41
N ALA A 13 8.15 -17.38 48.69
CA ALA A 13 8.41 -16.36 47.69
C ALA A 13 7.36 -16.53 46.58
N VAL A 14 6.39 -15.63 46.57
CA VAL A 14 5.40 -15.52 45.49
C VAL A 14 6.15 -14.97 44.28
N ASP A 15 6.43 -15.83 43.30
CA ASP A 15 6.92 -15.39 41.99
C ASP A 15 5.94 -14.36 41.40
N PRO A 16 6.42 -13.19 40.94
CA PRO A 16 5.54 -12.23 40.29
C PRO A 16 4.93 -12.87 39.03
N PRO A 17 3.63 -12.63 38.76
CA PRO A 17 2.97 -13.22 37.60
C PRO A 17 3.71 -12.81 36.32
N ALA A 18 4.02 -13.81 35.49
CA ALA A 18 4.66 -13.64 34.21
C ALA A 18 3.97 -12.51 33.44
N ALA A 19 4.72 -11.45 33.16
CA ALA A 19 4.25 -10.33 32.36
C ALA A 19 3.70 -10.89 31.05
N THR A 20 2.39 -10.71 30.83
CA THR A 20 1.75 -11.03 29.57
C THR A 20 2.51 -10.32 28.46
N ALA A 21 3.17 -11.09 27.60
CA ALA A 21 3.92 -10.56 26.47
C ALA A 21 2.98 -9.65 25.67
N ARG A 22 3.33 -8.37 25.60
CA ARG A 22 2.65 -7.44 24.69
C ARG A 22 2.70 -8.08 23.30
N PRO A 23 1.59 -8.13 22.55
CA PRO A 23 1.64 -8.63 21.19
C PRO A 23 2.71 -7.84 20.43
N ASP A 24 3.68 -8.56 19.86
CA ASP A 24 4.80 -7.95 19.13
C ASP A 24 4.22 -6.95 18.12
N ARG A 25 4.63 -5.68 18.25
CA ARG A 25 4.24 -4.68 17.26
C ARG A 25 4.75 -5.17 15.91
N PRO A 26 3.90 -5.27 14.87
CA PRO A 26 4.34 -5.75 13.58
C PRO A 26 5.46 -4.85 13.05
N ALA A 27 6.53 -5.44 12.53
CA ALA A 27 7.69 -4.71 12.07
C ALA A 27 7.32 -3.73 10.93
N VAL A 28 7.92 -2.53 10.96
CA VAL A 28 7.61 -1.42 10.05
C VAL A 28 8.87 -0.93 9.34
N THR A 29 8.73 -0.55 8.07
CA THR A 29 9.74 0.16 7.29
C THR A 29 9.15 1.48 6.80
N HIS A 30 9.86 2.59 7.02
CA HIS A 30 9.40 3.94 6.67
C HIS A 30 10.24 4.55 5.54
N PHE A 31 9.57 5.24 4.62
CA PHE A 31 10.16 6.14 3.63
C PHE A 31 9.29 7.41 3.58
N GLY A 32 9.74 8.49 4.24
CA GLY A 32 8.93 9.70 4.37
C GLY A 32 7.58 9.43 5.04
N LYS A 33 6.47 9.79 4.37
CA LYS A 33 5.11 9.48 4.84
C LYS A 33 4.54 8.15 4.31
N ILE A 34 5.37 7.31 3.70
CA ILE A 34 5.01 5.96 3.28
C ILE A 34 5.52 4.98 4.33
N SER A 35 4.65 4.11 4.83
CA SER A 35 4.99 3.09 5.83
C SER A 35 4.57 1.71 5.33
N VAL A 36 5.48 0.74 5.35
CA VAL A 36 5.18 -0.66 5.02
C VAL A 36 5.22 -1.50 6.29
N VAL A 37 4.17 -2.27 6.57
CA VAL A 37 3.97 -2.99 7.83
C VAL A 37 3.79 -4.49 7.55
N GLY A 38 4.41 -5.34 8.37
CA GLY A 38 4.30 -6.80 8.29
C GLY A 38 5.42 -7.47 7.49
N SER A 39 5.29 -8.79 7.26
CA SER A 39 6.26 -9.63 6.54
C SER A 39 7.73 -9.44 6.96
N HIS A 40 8.68 -9.80 6.09
CA HIS A 40 10.12 -9.72 6.32
C HIS A 40 10.72 -8.40 5.80
N GLN A 41 11.86 -7.97 6.37
CA GLN A 41 12.47 -6.66 6.10
C GLN A 41 12.82 -6.42 4.63
N ASN A 42 13.36 -7.41 3.92
CA ASN A 42 13.73 -7.27 2.51
C ASN A 42 12.52 -6.93 1.64
N LEU A 43 11.39 -7.60 1.88
CA LEU A 43 10.15 -7.37 1.15
C LEU A 43 9.60 -5.97 1.44
N ARG A 44 9.57 -5.57 2.72
CA ARG A 44 9.13 -4.22 3.10
C ARG A 44 9.98 -3.13 2.45
N GLY A 45 11.31 -3.29 2.48
CA GLY A 45 12.25 -2.34 1.89
C GLY A 45 12.04 -2.20 0.38
N SER A 46 11.87 -3.33 -0.33
CA SER A 46 11.60 -3.34 -1.77
C SER A 46 10.31 -2.60 -2.13
N ILE A 47 9.20 -2.90 -1.44
CA ILE A 47 7.91 -2.24 -1.67
C ILE A 47 7.97 -0.74 -1.33
N ALA A 48 8.62 -0.38 -0.21
CA ALA A 48 8.75 1.01 0.21
C ALA A 48 9.58 1.82 -0.82
N SER A 49 10.68 1.26 -1.31
CA SER A 49 11.50 1.87 -2.35
C SER A 49 10.74 2.03 -3.66
N MET A 50 9.96 1.02 -4.08
CA MET A 50 9.12 1.10 -5.27
C MET A 50 8.07 2.23 -5.15
N ALA A 51 7.37 2.30 -4.01
CA ALA A 51 6.37 3.32 -3.75
C ALA A 51 6.97 4.73 -3.75
N GLU A 52 8.13 4.90 -3.13
CA GLU A 52 8.84 6.19 -3.11
C GLU A 52 9.33 6.60 -4.49
N ASN A 53 9.91 5.68 -5.26
CA ASN A 53 10.33 5.96 -6.63
C ASN A 53 9.13 6.39 -7.49
N LEU A 54 8.00 5.67 -7.40
CA LEU A 54 6.80 6.02 -8.16
C LEU A 54 6.24 7.39 -7.77
N ARG A 55 6.26 7.73 -6.47
CA ARG A 55 5.88 9.06 -5.95
C ARG A 55 6.73 10.17 -6.55
N VAL A 56 8.06 10.00 -6.57
CA VAL A 56 9.00 10.97 -7.15
C VAL A 56 8.72 11.19 -8.63
N GLU A 57 8.44 10.12 -9.37
CA GLU A 57 8.17 10.18 -10.80
C GLU A 57 6.82 10.82 -11.13
N LEU A 58 5.77 10.47 -10.39
CA LEU A 58 4.48 11.16 -10.47
C LEU A 58 4.64 12.67 -10.21
N ASN A 59 5.42 13.04 -9.20
CA ASN A 59 5.67 14.44 -8.85
C ASN A 59 6.41 15.20 -9.97
N LYS A 60 7.40 14.56 -10.61
CA LYS A 60 8.07 15.13 -11.79
C LYS A 60 7.09 15.30 -12.96
N LEU A 61 6.22 14.32 -13.20
CA LEU A 61 5.18 14.43 -14.24
C LEU A 61 4.24 15.60 -14.00
N CYS A 62 3.86 15.85 -12.75
CA CYS A 62 2.98 16.96 -12.38
C CYS A 62 3.69 18.31 -12.27
N GLY A 63 4.98 18.42 -12.61
CA GLY A 63 5.74 19.68 -12.52
C GLY A 63 6.06 20.13 -11.09
N ASP A 64 5.89 19.27 -10.09
CA ASP A 64 6.12 19.57 -8.68
C ASP A 64 7.03 18.50 -8.04
N ALA A 65 8.28 18.46 -8.52
CA ALA A 65 9.25 17.41 -8.16
C ALA A 65 9.58 17.34 -6.67
N LYS A 66 9.38 18.45 -5.93
CA LYS A 66 9.71 18.55 -4.49
C LYS A 66 8.52 18.26 -3.58
N ARG A 67 7.31 18.08 -4.14
CA ARG A 67 6.10 17.79 -3.36
C ARG A 67 6.35 16.65 -2.39
N GLN A 68 5.93 16.85 -1.14
CA GLN A 68 5.89 15.79 -0.14
C GLN A 68 4.44 15.37 0.08
N ASN A 69 4.25 14.11 0.46
CA ASN A 69 2.91 13.64 0.81
C ASN A 69 2.42 14.40 2.04
N LYS A 70 1.18 14.88 1.97
CA LYS A 70 0.49 15.57 3.06
C LYS A 70 -0.22 14.55 3.94
N ILE A 71 -0.78 13.49 3.33
CA ILE A 71 -1.50 12.41 4.02
C ILE A 71 -0.62 11.15 4.12
N PRO A 72 -0.61 10.42 5.25
CA PRO A 72 0.12 9.16 5.37
C PRO A 72 -0.44 8.06 4.46
N ILE A 73 0.46 7.31 3.81
CA ILE A 73 0.14 6.09 3.07
C ILE A 73 0.70 4.90 3.84
N ILE A 74 -0.15 3.93 4.17
CA ILE A 74 0.24 2.69 4.84
C ILE A 74 0.05 1.52 3.90
N ILE A 75 1.10 0.72 3.70
CA ILE A 75 1.05 -0.52 2.95
C ILE A 75 1.10 -1.67 3.95
N GLN A 76 0.03 -2.44 4.08
CA GLN A 76 -0.09 -3.54 5.02
C GLN A 76 0.09 -4.88 4.31
N LEU A 77 1.09 -5.65 4.71
CA LEU A 77 1.39 -6.97 4.17
C LEU A 77 0.75 -8.05 5.05
N HIS A 78 -0.10 -8.87 4.44
CA HIS A 78 -0.89 -9.91 5.10
C HIS A 78 -0.50 -11.30 4.60
N GLY A 79 -0.56 -12.28 5.51
CA GLY A 79 -0.27 -13.68 5.20
C GLY A 79 1.15 -13.93 4.70
N LYS A 80 1.35 -15.10 4.11
CA LYS A 80 2.59 -15.61 3.52
C LYS A 80 2.29 -16.29 2.19
N GLN A 81 3.33 -16.47 1.37
CA GLN A 81 3.21 -17.21 0.12
C GLN A 81 2.78 -18.66 0.39
N GLY A 82 1.80 -19.14 -0.36
CA GLY A 82 1.22 -20.47 -0.16
C GLY A 82 0.00 -20.51 0.78
N ASP A 83 -0.33 -19.39 1.45
CA ASP A 83 -1.60 -19.27 2.18
C ASP A 83 -2.80 -19.39 1.21
N ARG A 84 -4.00 -19.64 1.76
CA ARG A 84 -5.23 -19.69 0.96
C ARG A 84 -5.38 -18.39 0.15
N ALA A 85 -5.50 -18.55 -1.16
CA ALA A 85 -5.68 -17.42 -2.07
C ALA A 85 -6.96 -16.64 -1.72
N GLN A 86 -6.80 -15.32 -1.56
CA GLN A 86 -7.92 -14.38 -1.45
C GLN A 86 -8.44 -14.01 -2.84
N PRO A 87 -9.73 -13.62 -2.97
CA PRO A 87 -10.29 -13.15 -4.23
C PRO A 87 -9.55 -11.95 -4.82
N ARG A 88 -9.04 -11.06 -3.95
CA ARG A 88 -8.19 -9.92 -4.31
C ARG A 88 -6.92 -9.95 -3.46
N SER A 89 -5.77 -9.90 -4.12
CA SER A 89 -4.47 -9.82 -3.46
C SER A 89 -4.08 -8.39 -3.09
N LEU A 90 -4.65 -7.38 -3.75
CA LEU A 90 -4.42 -5.96 -3.46
C LEU A 90 -5.76 -5.23 -3.31
N VAL A 91 -5.88 -4.41 -2.27
CA VAL A 91 -7.06 -3.58 -2.01
C VAL A 91 -6.63 -2.26 -1.38
N SER A 92 -6.97 -1.14 -2.04
CA SER A 92 -6.83 0.20 -1.46
C SER A 92 -8.05 0.57 -0.62
N GLN A 93 -7.82 1.31 0.47
CA GLN A 93 -8.86 1.83 1.35
C GLN A 93 -8.49 3.24 1.79
N ILE A 94 -9.48 4.13 1.85
CA ILE A 94 -9.39 5.44 2.49
C ILE A 94 -10.20 5.36 3.77
N GLN A 95 -9.62 5.79 4.88
CA GLN A 95 -10.32 5.87 6.16
C GLN A 95 -10.05 7.21 6.84
N ARG A 96 -10.92 7.57 7.80
CA ARG A 96 -10.77 8.78 8.60
C ARG A 96 -10.60 8.40 10.06
N ILE A 97 -9.46 8.73 10.65
CA ILE A 97 -9.16 8.52 12.07
C ILE A 97 -9.02 9.90 12.72
N GLN A 98 -9.81 10.18 13.75
CA GLN A 98 -9.75 11.45 14.50
C GLN A 98 -9.82 12.69 13.58
N GLY A 99 -10.66 12.64 12.54
CA GLY A 99 -10.81 13.72 11.56
C GLY A 99 -9.73 13.78 10.48
N GLN A 100 -8.68 12.96 10.56
CA GLN A 100 -7.59 12.93 9.58
C GLN A 100 -7.76 11.76 8.61
N PHE A 101 -7.52 12.01 7.33
CA PHE A 101 -7.48 10.94 6.33
C PHE A 101 -6.25 10.05 6.52
N GLN A 102 -6.43 8.78 6.21
CA GLN A 102 -5.37 7.80 6.09
C GLN A 102 -5.68 6.90 4.89
N ILE A 103 -4.63 6.65 4.09
CA ILE A 103 -4.74 5.81 2.89
C ILE A 103 -4.00 4.52 3.18
N ILE A 104 -4.66 3.39 2.94
CA ILE A 104 -4.13 2.06 3.21
C ILE A 104 -4.16 1.22 1.94
N LEU A 105 -3.05 0.56 1.61
CA LEU A 105 -2.98 -0.50 0.62
C LEU A 105 -2.78 -1.83 1.33
N HIS A 106 -3.77 -2.71 1.29
CA HIS A 106 -3.66 -4.07 1.77
C HIS A 106 -3.08 -4.96 0.67
N ILE A 107 -2.04 -5.73 0.99
CA ILE A 107 -1.42 -6.70 0.08
C ILE A 107 -1.42 -8.07 0.76
N HIS A 108 -2.11 -9.04 0.18
CA HIS A 108 -2.11 -10.43 0.64
C HIS A 108 -1.10 -11.26 -0.15
N LEU A 109 -0.12 -11.85 0.55
CA LEU A 109 1.05 -12.48 -0.06
C LEU A 109 0.84 -13.92 -0.56
N ALA A 110 -0.36 -14.48 -0.40
CA ALA A 110 -0.70 -15.86 -0.81
C ALA A 110 -0.18 -16.26 -2.20
N LYS A 111 -0.32 -15.36 -3.20
CA LYS A 111 0.08 -15.59 -4.60
C LYS A 111 1.46 -15.01 -4.95
N GLY A 112 2.21 -14.53 -3.96
CA GLY A 112 3.38 -13.68 -4.20
C GLY A 112 2.98 -12.24 -4.56
N ILE A 113 3.94 -11.47 -5.08
CA ILE A 113 3.73 -10.09 -5.53
C ILE A 113 3.78 -10.04 -7.05
N ASP A 114 2.66 -9.66 -7.63
CA ASP A 114 2.59 -9.20 -9.02
C ASP A 114 3.06 -7.73 -9.05
N HIS A 115 4.16 -7.47 -9.74
CA HIS A 115 4.79 -6.15 -9.76
C HIS A 115 3.99 -5.11 -10.56
N ASP A 116 3.30 -5.53 -11.62
CA ASP A 116 2.51 -4.61 -12.46
C ASP A 116 1.23 -4.23 -11.72
N LEU A 117 0.56 -5.22 -11.11
CA LEU A 117 -0.59 -4.96 -10.25
C LEU A 117 -0.22 -4.12 -9.03
N LEU A 118 0.95 -4.35 -8.43
CA LEU A 118 1.45 -3.50 -7.35
C LEU A 118 1.68 -2.06 -7.83
N ARG A 119 2.34 -1.85 -8.98
CA ARG A 119 2.55 -0.50 -9.55
C ARG A 119 1.24 0.21 -9.81
N TYR A 120 0.23 -0.49 -10.33
CA TYR A 120 -1.11 0.01 -10.54
C TYR A 120 -1.73 0.55 -9.24
N HIS A 121 -1.82 -0.29 -8.20
CA HIS A 121 -2.42 0.13 -6.93
C HIS A 121 -1.56 1.14 -6.15
N LEU A 122 -0.24 1.15 -6.33
CA LEU A 122 0.62 2.20 -5.79
C LEU A 122 0.31 3.56 -6.44
N MET A 123 0.12 3.60 -7.75
CA MET A 123 -0.31 4.82 -8.44
C MET A 123 -1.70 5.27 -7.95
N GLU A 124 -2.63 4.34 -7.80
CA GLU A 124 -3.98 4.60 -7.26
C GLU A 124 -3.93 5.30 -5.90
N VAL A 125 -3.19 4.74 -4.92
CA VAL A 125 -3.10 5.35 -3.58
C VAL A 125 -2.34 6.68 -3.56
N LEU A 126 -1.37 6.86 -4.47
CA LEU A 126 -0.68 8.15 -4.63
C LEU A 126 -1.61 9.22 -5.21
N LEU A 127 -2.51 8.86 -6.11
CA LEU A 127 -3.53 9.76 -6.64
C LEU A 127 -4.59 10.11 -5.58
N PHE A 128 -5.02 9.15 -4.75
CA PHE A 128 -5.84 9.45 -3.58
C PHE A 128 -5.14 10.45 -2.64
N GLU A 129 -3.86 10.23 -2.35
CA GLU A 129 -3.06 11.13 -1.50
C GLU A 129 -2.98 12.52 -2.10
N ARG A 130 -2.70 12.62 -3.40
CA ARG A 130 -2.59 13.91 -4.08
C ARG A 130 -3.92 14.65 -4.09
N GLY A 131 -5.02 14.01 -4.46
CA GLY A 131 -6.35 14.65 -4.46
C GLY A 131 -6.75 15.17 -3.08
N LEU A 132 -6.75 14.29 -2.08
CA LEU A 132 -7.13 14.64 -0.71
C LEU A 132 -6.13 15.61 -0.06
N GLY A 133 -4.84 15.47 -0.35
CA GLY A 133 -3.78 16.34 0.17
C GLY A 133 -3.85 17.77 -0.39
N GLU A 134 -4.37 17.96 -1.60
CA GLU A 134 -4.63 19.29 -2.18
C GLU A 134 -6.01 19.86 -1.79
N GLY A 135 -6.70 19.25 -0.82
CA GLY A 135 -7.91 19.81 -0.24
C GLY A 135 -9.21 19.37 -0.90
N GLN A 136 -9.19 18.31 -1.72
CA GLN A 136 -10.46 17.69 -2.15
C GLN A 136 -11.22 17.19 -0.92
N THR A 137 -12.49 17.55 -0.83
CA THR A 137 -13.37 17.08 0.23
C THR A 137 -14.06 15.81 -0.19
N LEU A 138 -14.14 14.86 0.74
CA LEU A 138 -14.88 13.62 0.58
C LEU A 138 -16.02 13.60 1.58
N ALA A 139 -17.25 13.45 1.10
CA ALA A 139 -18.40 13.26 1.97
C ALA A 139 -18.35 11.88 2.64
N GLU A 140 -19.05 11.74 3.77
CA GLU A 140 -19.12 10.45 4.45
C GLU A 140 -19.84 9.41 3.58
N GLY A 141 -19.21 8.25 3.37
CA GLY A 141 -19.73 7.19 2.49
C GLY A 141 -19.48 7.40 1.00
N GLU A 142 -18.92 8.55 0.58
CA GLU A 142 -18.55 8.80 -0.81
C GLU A 142 -17.35 7.92 -1.21
N ARG A 143 -17.45 7.29 -2.39
CA ARG A 143 -16.38 6.47 -2.95
C ARG A 143 -15.61 7.28 -3.98
N ILE A 144 -14.30 7.40 -3.80
CA ILE A 144 -13.43 7.94 -4.83
C ILE A 144 -13.20 6.86 -5.88
N ILE A 145 -13.49 7.18 -7.13
CA ILE A 145 -13.22 6.32 -8.28
C ILE A 145 -12.14 7.02 -9.10
N ILE A 146 -10.94 6.45 -9.12
CA ILE A 146 -9.93 6.84 -10.10
C ILE A 146 -10.21 6.06 -11.38
N LYS A 147 -10.30 6.78 -12.50
CA LYS A 147 -10.54 6.15 -13.79
C LYS A 147 -9.29 5.37 -14.24
N PRO A 148 -9.43 4.11 -14.69
CA PRO A 148 -8.28 3.27 -15.05
C PRO A 148 -7.35 3.90 -16.08
N TRP A 149 -7.90 4.58 -17.09
CA TRP A 149 -7.12 5.25 -18.13
C TRP A 149 -6.11 6.25 -17.56
N LEU A 150 -6.44 6.90 -16.44
CA LEU A 150 -5.55 7.86 -15.80
C LEU A 150 -4.37 7.14 -15.15
N ILE A 151 -4.62 6.03 -14.46
CA ILE A 151 -3.56 5.23 -13.82
C ILE A 151 -2.64 4.64 -14.89
N VAL A 152 -3.22 3.95 -15.88
CA VAL A 152 -2.49 3.31 -16.98
C VAL A 152 -1.71 4.36 -17.77
N GLY A 153 -2.36 5.47 -18.16
CA GLY A 153 -1.72 6.54 -18.93
C GLY A 153 -0.58 7.23 -18.19
N LEU A 154 -0.69 7.41 -16.87
CA LEU A 154 0.40 7.96 -16.06
C LEU A 154 1.57 7.00 -15.93
N LEU A 155 1.30 5.71 -15.67
CA LEU A 155 2.35 4.69 -15.59
C LEU A 155 3.10 4.57 -16.91
N GLU A 156 2.38 4.50 -18.02
CA GLU A 156 2.98 4.43 -19.35
C GLU A 156 3.78 5.69 -19.68
N SER A 157 3.27 6.88 -19.30
CA SER A 157 4.02 8.14 -19.46
C SER A 157 5.33 8.14 -18.68
N ILE A 158 5.36 7.56 -17.47
CA ILE A 158 6.59 7.38 -16.68
C ILE A 158 7.53 6.43 -17.42
N ASP A 159 7.03 5.30 -17.92
CA ASP A 159 7.85 4.28 -18.56
C ASP A 159 8.44 4.77 -19.90
N ILE A 160 7.70 5.58 -20.68
CA ILE A 160 8.23 6.26 -21.88
C ILE A 160 9.37 7.20 -21.50
N LYS A 161 9.18 8.08 -20.50
CA LYS A 161 10.20 9.04 -20.08
C LYS A 161 11.47 8.38 -19.56
N GLN A 162 11.35 7.19 -19.00
CA GLN A 162 12.48 6.43 -18.47
C GLN A 162 13.09 5.47 -19.49
N GLY A 163 12.62 5.49 -20.74
CA GLY A 163 13.10 4.62 -21.81
C GLY A 163 12.79 3.14 -21.60
N ARG A 164 11.80 2.83 -20.75
CA ARG A 164 11.33 1.46 -20.47
C ARG A 164 10.13 1.04 -21.30
N ALA A 165 9.44 1.98 -21.94
CA ALA A 165 8.28 1.66 -22.77
C ALA A 165 8.68 0.82 -24.00
N ASP A 166 7.86 -0.19 -24.29
CA ASP A 166 7.99 -0.96 -25.52
C ASP A 166 7.48 -0.14 -26.70
N LYS A 167 8.42 0.47 -27.44
CA LYS A 167 8.10 1.33 -28.58
C LYS A 167 7.40 0.59 -29.72
N ARG A 168 7.44 -0.75 -29.76
CA ARG A 168 6.80 -1.57 -30.81
C ARG A 168 5.29 -1.48 -30.76
N ILE A 169 4.70 -1.28 -29.59
CA ILE A 169 3.24 -1.14 -29.41
C ILE A 169 2.73 0.10 -30.16
N TYR A 170 3.51 1.18 -30.18
CA TYR A 170 3.19 2.43 -30.88
C TYR A 170 3.47 2.39 -32.39
N GLN A 171 4.14 1.33 -32.85
CA GLN A 171 4.46 1.11 -34.26
C GLN A 171 3.52 0.10 -34.91
N ALA A 172 2.59 -0.48 -34.15
CA ALA A 172 1.59 -1.37 -34.69
C ALA A 172 0.61 -0.58 -35.57
N ASP A 173 0.29 -1.13 -36.75
CA ASP A 173 -0.79 -0.62 -37.59
C ASP A 173 -2.13 -0.92 -36.90
N ILE A 174 -2.55 -0.02 -36.01
CA ILE A 174 -3.86 -0.12 -35.35
C ILE A 174 -4.91 0.36 -36.35
N PRO A 175 -5.87 -0.49 -36.76
CA PRO A 175 -6.96 -0.08 -37.64
C PRO A 175 -7.71 1.09 -37.00
N PHE A 176 -8.04 2.13 -37.78
CA PHE A 176 -8.73 3.32 -37.28
C PHE A 176 -10.03 3.01 -36.51
N LEU A 177 -10.73 1.93 -36.87
CA LEU A 177 -11.96 1.48 -36.21
C LEU A 177 -11.74 0.78 -34.86
N GLU A 178 -10.51 0.42 -34.53
CA GLU A 178 -10.11 -0.17 -33.23
C GLU A 178 -9.60 0.91 -32.26
N ILE A 179 -9.46 2.16 -32.72
CA ILE A 179 -9.14 3.29 -31.87
C ILE A 179 -10.40 3.68 -31.09
N LEU A 180 -10.36 3.49 -29.77
CA LEU A 180 -11.44 3.89 -28.89
C LEU A 180 -11.66 5.41 -28.95
N GLY A 181 -12.91 5.82 -29.08
CA GLY A 181 -13.29 7.22 -28.92
C GLY A 181 -12.99 7.71 -27.50
N LEU A 182 -12.70 9.00 -27.34
CA LEU A 182 -12.31 9.57 -26.04
C LEU A 182 -13.32 9.27 -24.92
N GLN A 183 -14.62 9.31 -25.23
CA GLN A 183 -15.67 8.98 -24.26
C GLN A 183 -15.59 7.52 -23.81
N GLN A 184 -15.31 6.59 -24.72
CA GLN A 184 -15.17 5.17 -24.38
C GLN A 184 -13.99 4.93 -23.45
N VAL A 185 -12.87 5.63 -23.67
CA VAL A 185 -11.69 5.60 -22.79
C VAL A 185 -12.04 6.13 -21.39
N PHE A 186 -12.79 7.25 -21.31
CA PHE A 186 -13.16 7.88 -20.04
C PHE A 186 -14.20 7.09 -19.23
N ASP A 187 -15.05 6.33 -19.92
CA ASP A 187 -16.09 5.51 -19.29
C ASP A 187 -15.66 4.06 -19.01
N ALA A 188 -14.51 3.63 -19.54
CA ALA A 188 -14.00 2.29 -19.35
C ALA A 188 -13.76 1.95 -17.86
N SER A 189 -14.21 0.75 -17.48
CA SER A 189 -14.01 0.16 -16.16
C SER A 189 -12.72 -0.66 -16.09
N GLU A 190 -12.25 -0.98 -14.89
CA GLU A 190 -11.04 -1.78 -14.67
C GLU A 190 -11.06 -3.13 -15.40
N LYS A 191 -12.23 -3.74 -15.62
CA LYS A 191 -12.36 -5.01 -16.36
C LYS A 191 -12.15 -4.89 -17.87
N GLN A 192 -12.13 -3.66 -18.38
CA GLN A 192 -12.00 -3.36 -19.82
C GLN A 192 -10.59 -2.89 -20.17
N TRP A 193 -9.66 -2.86 -19.19
CA TRP A 193 -8.25 -2.51 -19.34
C TRP A 193 -7.37 -3.72 -19.02
#